data_AF-A0A966HR68-F1
#
_entry.id   AF-A0A966HR68-F1
#
_cell.length_a   1.000
_cell.length_b   1.000
_cell.length_c   1.000
_cell.angle_alpha   90.00
_cell.angle_beta   90.00
_cell.angle_gamma   90.00
#
_symmetry.space_group_name_H-M   'P 1'
#
loop_
_entity.id
_entity.type
_entity.pdbx_description
1 polymer ?
#
loop_
_entity_poly.entity_id
_entity_poly.type
_entity_poly.pdbx_seq_one_letter_code
_entity_poly.pdbx_strand_id
1 'polypeptide(L)'
;MQTNFTKKQLQDSNIISADGILRKCVHCGFCNATCPTYQVVGDELDGPRGRIYLIKDMLENDKPANEKIAKHIDRCLSCYSCMTTCPSGVNYMHLVDHARNHIEKTYTRPFFDRFIRSLLSKILPSPTLFKMAGYSARLFSPLKFLFPKKIKNMLKYMPNSFP
;
A
#
# COMPACT_ATOMS: atom_id res chain seq x y z
N MET A 1 -12.89 17.80 -3.59
CA MET A 1 -14.07 16.92 -3.76
C MET A 1 -14.90 16.98 -2.51
N GLN A 2 -16.21 16.78 -2.61
CA GLN A 2 -17.08 16.77 -1.44
C GLN A 2 -16.82 15.53 -0.59
N THR A 3 -16.88 15.71 0.73
CA THR A 3 -16.81 14.64 1.72
C THR A 3 -17.98 14.71 2.68
N ASN A 4 -18.40 13.56 3.21
CA ASN A 4 -19.60 13.38 4.03
C ASN A 4 -19.31 12.66 5.35
N PHE A 5 -18.29 13.09 6.10
CA PHE A 5 -18.01 12.54 7.43
C PHE A 5 -19.01 13.03 8.48
N THR A 6 -19.40 12.14 9.40
CA THR A 6 -20.25 12.49 10.54
C THR A 6 -19.49 13.32 11.58
N LYS A 7 -20.21 14.12 12.38
CA LYS A 7 -19.61 14.88 13.49
C LYS A 7 -18.84 14.01 14.48
N LYS A 8 -19.26 12.75 14.68
CA LYS A 8 -18.59 11.77 15.54
C LYS A 8 -17.26 11.32 14.95
N GLN A 9 -17.21 11.01 13.66
CA GLN A 9 -15.97 10.62 12.98
C GLN A 9 -14.95 11.76 12.97
N LEU A 10 -15.40 13.02 12.86
CA LEU A 10 -14.56 14.22 12.91
C LEU A 10 -13.99 14.53 14.31
N GLN A 11 -14.17 13.65 15.30
CA GLN A 11 -13.44 13.71 16.57
C GLN A 11 -12.09 12.97 16.49
N ASP A 12 -11.92 12.05 15.54
CA ASP A 12 -10.66 11.36 15.30
C ASP A 12 -9.72 12.24 14.45
N SER A 13 -8.53 12.52 14.99
CA SER A 13 -7.47 13.28 14.32
C SER A 13 -7.10 12.70 12.94
N ASN A 14 -7.13 11.37 12.79
CA ASN A 14 -6.85 10.71 11.51
C ASN A 14 -7.92 11.05 10.46
N ILE A 15 -9.19 11.06 10.86
CA ILE A 15 -10.30 11.39 9.97
C ILE A 15 -10.28 12.88 9.61
N ILE A 16 -9.99 13.78 10.56
CA ILE A 16 -9.83 15.22 10.27
C ILE A 16 -8.74 15.43 9.22
N SER A 17 -7.59 14.75 9.39
CA SER A 17 -6.49 14.81 8.44
C SER A 17 -6.88 14.26 7.06
N ALA A 18 -7.55 13.09 7.02
CA ALA A 18 -8.02 12.49 5.77
C ALA A 18 -9.03 13.40 5.06
N ASP A 19 -9.99 13.98 5.77
CA ASP A 19 -10.98 14.91 5.23
C ASP A 19 -10.33 16.11 4.55
N GLY A 20 -9.38 16.75 5.22
CA GLY A 20 -8.63 17.88 4.66
C GLY A 20 -7.86 17.51 3.38
N ILE A 21 -7.28 16.31 3.32
CA ILE A 21 -6.57 15.82 2.12
C ILE A 21 -7.56 15.51 1.00
N LEU A 22 -8.64 14.79 1.30
CA LEU A 22 -9.67 14.40 0.34
C LEU A 22 -10.28 15.64 -0.31
N ARG A 23 -10.65 16.67 0.47
CA ARG A 23 -11.25 17.89 -0.04
C ARG A 23 -10.42 18.62 -1.10
N LYS A 24 -9.09 18.49 -1.09
CA LYS A 24 -8.19 19.06 -2.11
C LYS A 24 -8.29 18.39 -3.48
N CYS A 25 -8.67 17.12 -3.55
CA CYS A 25 -8.72 16.39 -4.81
C CYS A 25 -9.82 16.94 -5.73
N VAL A 26 -9.48 17.30 -6.97
CA VAL A 26 -10.42 17.80 -7.99
C VAL A 26 -10.70 16.79 -9.12
N HIS A 27 -10.24 15.54 -8.97
CA HIS A 27 -10.43 14.46 -9.96
C HIS A 27 -9.84 14.68 -11.36
N CYS A 28 -8.88 15.60 -11.51
CA CYS A 28 -8.25 15.93 -12.79
C CYS A 28 -7.46 14.78 -13.45
N GLY A 29 -7.02 13.77 -12.69
CA GLY A 29 -6.36 12.57 -13.23
C GLY A 29 -4.87 12.70 -13.57
N PHE A 30 -4.25 13.88 -13.39
CA PHE A 30 -2.79 14.06 -13.62
C PHE A 30 -1.91 13.06 -12.88
N CYS A 31 -2.31 12.65 -11.67
CA CYS A 31 -1.60 11.66 -10.89
C CYS A 31 -1.58 10.25 -11.51
N ASN A 32 -2.56 9.91 -12.37
CA ASN A 32 -2.57 8.61 -13.06
C ASN A 32 -1.53 8.56 -14.19
N ALA A 33 -1.27 9.69 -14.86
CA ALA A 33 -0.28 9.77 -15.93
C ALA A 33 1.14 9.41 -15.44
N THR A 34 1.45 9.67 -14.17
CA THR A 34 2.78 9.42 -13.58
C THR A 34 2.82 8.20 -12.66
N CYS A 35 1.68 7.57 -12.36
CA CYS A 35 1.66 6.43 -11.47
C CYS A 35 2.11 5.13 -12.16
N PRO A 36 3.22 4.49 -11.75
CA PRO A 36 3.74 3.31 -12.43
C PRO A 36 2.79 2.11 -12.37
N THR A 37 2.02 1.95 -11.29
CA THR A 37 1.08 0.83 -11.17
C THR A 37 -0.10 0.97 -12.13
N TYR A 38 -0.58 2.20 -12.34
CA TYR A 38 -1.61 2.49 -13.34
C TYR A 38 -1.06 2.28 -14.75
N GLN A 39 0.13 2.78 -15.06
CA GLN A 39 0.74 2.63 -16.39
C GLN A 39 0.95 1.15 -16.79
N VAL A 40 1.27 0.29 -15.83
CA VAL A 40 1.48 -1.15 -16.10
C VAL A 40 0.17 -1.93 -16.17
N VAL A 41 -0.79 -1.65 -15.27
CA VAL A 41 -2.01 -2.47 -15.14
C VAL A 41 -3.16 -1.92 -15.99
N GLY A 42 -3.22 -0.61 -16.23
CA GLY A 42 -4.30 0.08 -16.94
C GLY A 42 -5.62 0.17 -16.17
N ASP A 43 -5.66 -0.32 -14.94
CA ASP A 43 -6.85 -0.29 -14.08
C ASP A 43 -6.88 1.02 -13.28
N GLU A 44 -7.96 1.81 -13.43
CA GLU A 44 -8.18 3.06 -12.71
C GLU A 44 -8.10 2.88 -11.18
N LEU A 45 -8.54 1.74 -10.66
CA LEU A 45 -8.48 1.43 -9.22
C LEU A 45 -7.04 1.20 -8.73
N ASP A 46 -6.09 0.91 -9.63
CA ASP A 46 -4.65 0.88 -9.35
C ASP A 46 -3.93 2.22 -9.60
N GLY A 47 -4.67 3.25 -10.00
CA GLY A 47 -4.21 4.64 -10.06
C GLY A 47 -4.43 5.41 -8.74
N PRO A 48 -3.68 6.49 -8.48
CA PRO A 48 -3.84 7.28 -7.27
C PRO A 48 -5.24 7.90 -7.18
N ARG A 49 -5.85 8.31 -8.30
CA ARG A 49 -7.20 8.87 -8.32
C ARG A 49 -8.25 7.83 -7.92
N GLY A 50 -8.23 6.64 -8.53
CA GLY A 50 -9.14 5.56 -8.16
C GLY A 50 -8.95 5.13 -6.70
N ARG A 51 -7.70 5.02 -6.22
CA ARG A 51 -7.41 4.73 -4.81
C ARG A 51 -7.96 5.80 -3.87
N ILE A 52 -7.82 7.09 -4.18
CA ILE A 52 -8.42 8.17 -3.37
C ILE A 52 -9.93 7.95 -3.21
N TYR A 53 -10.61 7.54 -4.28
CA TYR A 53 -12.05 7.26 -4.23
C TYR A 53 -12.37 6.05 -3.34
N LEU A 54 -11.62 4.95 -3.47
CA LEU A 54 -11.75 3.78 -2.59
C LEU A 54 -11.53 4.14 -1.12
N ILE A 55 -10.52 4.96 -0.83
CA ILE A 55 -10.21 5.40 0.53
C ILE A 55 -11.34 6.25 1.09
N LYS A 56 -11.87 7.20 0.30
CA LYS A 56 -13.01 8.02 0.71
C LYS A 56 -14.22 7.15 1.06
N ASP A 57 -14.65 6.27 0.16
CA ASP A 57 -15.82 5.42 0.41
C ASP A 57 -15.65 4.56 1.66
N MET A 58 -14.44 4.00 1.84
CA MET A 58 -14.10 3.17 2.98
C MET A 58 -14.15 3.95 4.30
N LEU A 59 -13.56 5.15 4.35
CA LEU A 59 -13.49 5.95 5.57
C LEU A 59 -14.80 6.65 5.91
N GLU A 60 -15.50 7.22 4.93
CA GLU A 60 -16.76 7.94 5.18
C GLU A 60 -17.84 7.04 5.74
N ASN A 61 -17.95 5.83 5.18
CA ASN A 61 -18.98 4.88 5.58
C ASN A 61 -18.51 3.93 6.68
N ASP A 62 -17.31 4.12 7.23
CA ASP A 62 -16.69 3.23 8.22
C ASP A 62 -16.77 1.75 7.83
N LYS A 63 -16.59 1.48 6.52
CA LYS A 63 -16.77 0.14 5.97
C LYS A 63 -15.53 -0.70 6.25
N PRO A 64 -15.68 -1.98 6.64
CA PRO A 64 -14.55 -2.88 6.69
C PRO A 64 -13.97 -3.07 5.28
N ALA A 65 -12.65 -3.11 5.19
CA ALA A 65 -12.02 -3.39 3.91
C ALA A 65 -12.27 -4.85 3.46
N ASN A 66 -12.40 -5.04 2.16
CA ASN A 66 -12.45 -6.37 1.53
C ASN A 66 -11.16 -6.65 0.75
N GLU A 67 -11.01 -7.88 0.25
CA GLU A 67 -9.82 -8.30 -0.48
C GLU A 67 -9.51 -7.40 -1.69
N LYS A 68 -10.53 -6.96 -2.44
CA LYS A 68 -10.34 -6.11 -3.62
C LYS A 68 -9.80 -4.74 -3.24
N ILE A 69 -10.41 -4.09 -2.24
CA ILE A 69 -9.95 -2.78 -1.73
C ILE A 69 -8.51 -2.92 -1.21
N ALA A 70 -8.26 -3.90 -0.34
CA ALA A 70 -6.93 -4.14 0.22
C ALA A 70 -5.89 -4.35 -0.88
N LYS A 71 -6.21 -5.14 -1.92
CA LYS A 71 -5.33 -5.40 -3.07
C LYS A 71 -4.98 -4.12 -3.83
N HIS A 72 -5.96 -3.29 -4.18
CA HIS A 72 -5.70 -2.05 -4.92
C HIS A 72 -4.87 -1.06 -4.11
N ILE A 73 -5.15 -0.92 -2.81
CA ILE A 73 -4.39 -0.03 -1.92
C ILE A 73 -2.97 -0.57 -1.68
N ASP A 74 -2.80 -1.86 -1.40
CA ASP A 74 -1.50 -2.49 -1.12
C ASP A 74 -0.59 -2.55 -2.37
N ARG A 75 -1.13 -2.41 -3.58
CA ARG A 75 -0.33 -2.26 -4.81
C ARG A 75 0.39 -0.91 -4.91
N CYS A 76 0.05 0.07 -4.08
CA CYS A 76 0.79 1.33 -4.05
C CYS A 76 2.25 1.11 -3.64
N LEU A 77 3.19 1.46 -4.53
CA LEU A 77 4.63 1.32 -4.30
C LEU A 77 5.22 2.38 -3.36
N SER A 78 4.42 3.34 -2.90
CA SER A 78 4.88 4.47 -2.07
C SER A 78 6.02 5.29 -2.75
N CYS A 79 5.95 5.47 -4.08
CA CYS A 79 7.00 6.12 -4.88
C CYS A 79 6.89 7.66 -4.98
N TYR A 80 5.88 8.27 -4.35
CA TYR A 80 5.65 9.73 -4.30
C TYR A 80 5.39 10.46 -5.64
N SER A 81 5.53 9.81 -6.80
CA SER A 81 5.37 10.46 -8.11
C SER A 81 4.01 11.18 -8.30
N CYS A 82 2.94 10.61 -7.76
CA CYS A 82 1.61 11.23 -7.82
C CYS A 82 1.51 12.58 -7.08
N MET A 83 2.32 12.79 -6.03
CA MET A 83 2.28 14.01 -5.23
C MET A 83 3.01 15.15 -5.93
N THR A 84 4.15 14.87 -6.56
CA THR A 84 4.94 15.89 -7.27
C THR A 84 4.21 16.42 -8.51
N THR A 85 3.36 15.60 -9.13
CA THR A 85 2.54 16.00 -10.29
C THR A 85 1.20 16.65 -9.92
N CYS A 86 0.74 16.53 -8.66
CA CYS A 86 -0.61 16.98 -8.31
C CYS A 86 -0.71 18.51 -8.23
N PRO A 87 -1.46 19.18 -9.12
CA PRO A 87 -1.60 20.64 -9.08
C PRO A 87 -2.38 21.12 -7.85
N SER A 88 -3.23 20.26 -7.28
CA SER A 88 -4.04 20.57 -6.10
C SER A 88 -3.34 20.26 -4.77
N GLY A 89 -2.10 19.76 -4.80
CA GLY A 89 -1.32 19.48 -3.59
C GLY A 89 -1.96 18.42 -2.68
N VAL A 90 -2.56 17.38 -3.27
CA VAL A 90 -3.11 16.24 -2.50
C VAL A 90 -1.95 15.46 -1.89
N ASN A 91 -1.88 15.41 -0.55
CA ASN A 91 -0.91 14.59 0.17
C ASN A 91 -1.36 13.13 0.18
N TYR A 92 -1.22 12.48 -0.97
CA TYR A 92 -1.66 11.10 -1.17
C TYR A 92 -0.97 10.12 -0.20
N MET A 93 0.29 10.36 0.16
CA MET A 93 1.02 9.42 1.00
C MET A 93 0.45 9.36 2.42
N HIS A 94 0.11 10.51 2.99
CA HIS A 94 -0.55 10.53 4.31
C HIS A 94 -1.97 9.92 4.25
N LEU A 95 -2.68 10.11 3.14
CA LEU A 95 -4.01 9.50 2.94
C LEU A 95 -3.95 7.98 2.82
N VAL A 96 -2.97 7.43 2.09
CA VAL A 96 -2.84 5.97 1.96
C VAL A 96 -2.40 5.30 3.26
N ASP A 97 -1.69 6.02 4.13
CA ASP A 97 -1.33 5.52 5.47
C ASP A 97 -2.57 5.38 6.37
N HIS A 98 -3.47 6.37 6.37
CA HIS A 98 -4.78 6.27 7.03
C HIS A 98 -5.57 5.06 6.53
N ALA A 99 -5.59 4.86 5.21
CA ALA A 99 -6.27 3.73 4.60
C ALA A 99 -5.65 2.38 5.01
N ARG A 100 -4.32 2.26 5.00
CA ARG A 100 -3.61 1.03 5.40
C ARG A 100 -3.84 0.69 6.86
N ASN A 101 -3.87 1.69 7.74
CA ASN A 101 -4.19 1.51 9.16
C ASN A 101 -5.63 1.00 9.35
N HIS A 102 -6.59 1.60 8.63
CA HIS A 102 -7.98 1.12 8.62
C HIS A 102 -8.11 -0.32 8.11
N ILE A 103 -7.42 -0.65 7.01
CA ILE A 103 -7.39 -2.02 6.45
C ILE A 103 -6.81 -3.00 7.48
N GLU A 104 -5.72 -2.64 8.16
CA GLU A 104 -5.10 -3.52 9.16
C GLU A 104 -6.05 -3.84 10.33
N LYS A 105 -6.88 -2.87 10.73
CA LYS A 105 -7.87 -3.04 11.81
C LYS A 105 -9.11 -3.83 11.37
N THR A 106 -9.52 -3.71 10.11
CA THR A 106 -10.83 -4.19 9.65
C THR A 106 -10.78 -5.42 8.74
N TYR A 107 -9.64 -5.72 8.12
CA TYR A 107 -9.50 -6.83 7.16
C TYR A 107 -8.50 -7.88 7.65
N THR A 108 -8.95 -9.12 7.75
CA THR A 108 -8.13 -10.26 8.16
C THR A 108 -7.44 -10.89 6.94
N ARG A 109 -6.14 -10.64 6.81
CA ARG A 109 -5.32 -11.25 5.75
C ARG A 109 -5.13 -12.76 5.96
N PRO A 110 -4.94 -13.54 4.88
CA PRO A 110 -4.60 -14.97 4.97
C PRO A 110 -3.40 -15.21 5.89
N PHE A 111 -3.40 -16.35 6.59
CA PHE A 111 -2.37 -16.68 7.58
C PHE A 111 -0.94 -16.53 7.05
N PHE A 112 -0.70 -17.03 5.83
CA PHE A 112 0.62 -16.97 5.21
C PHE A 112 1.09 -15.53 4.92
N ASP A 113 0.17 -14.65 4.52
CA ASP A 113 0.48 -13.25 4.27
C ASP A 113 0.80 -12.49 5.56
N ARG A 114 0.08 -12.79 6.65
CA ARG A 114 0.38 -12.25 7.98
C ARG A 114 1.74 -12.70 8.48
N PHE A 115 2.04 -13.99 8.32
CA PHE A 115 3.33 -14.57 8.71
C PHE A 115 4.49 -13.91 7.96
N ILE A 116 4.43 -13.82 6.62
CA ILE A 116 5.47 -13.20 5.81
C ILE A 116 5.64 -11.71 6.18
N ARG A 117 4.55 -10.95 6.34
CA ARG A 117 4.64 -9.53 6.70
C ARG A 117 5.29 -9.34 8.07
N SER A 118 4.92 -10.15 9.06
CA SER A 118 5.51 -10.12 10.41
C SER A 118 6.99 -10.51 10.41
N LEU A 119 7.37 -11.48 9.56
CA LEU A 119 8.77 -11.86 9.38
C LEU A 119 9.57 -10.73 8.73
N LEU A 120 9.07 -10.16 7.62
CA LEU A 120 9.71 -9.05 6.91
C LEU A 120 9.83 -7.79 7.77
N SER A 121 8.84 -7.49 8.61
CA SER A 121 8.92 -6.33 9.53
C SER A 121 9.99 -6.47 10.60
N LYS A 122 10.48 -7.69 10.89
CA LYS A 122 11.60 -7.94 11.81
C LYS A 122 12.94 -8.04 11.08
N ILE A 123 12.95 -8.66 9.89
CA ILE A 123 14.17 -8.88 9.11
C ILE A 123 14.64 -7.59 8.41
N LEU A 124 13.76 -6.87 7.71
CA LEU A 124 14.15 -5.72 6.89
C LEU A 124 14.81 -4.57 7.69
N PRO A 125 14.37 -4.24 8.92
CA PRO A 125 15.02 -3.18 9.69
C PRO A 125 16.38 -3.57 10.28
N SER A 126 16.73 -4.86 10.34
CA SER A 126 17.95 -5.33 11.00
C SER A 126 18.97 -5.86 9.97
N PRO A 127 20.14 -5.21 9.84
CA PRO A 127 21.10 -5.58 8.80
C PRO A 127 21.68 -6.98 8.99
N THR A 128 21.85 -7.42 10.24
CA THR A 128 22.35 -8.76 10.56
C THR A 128 21.37 -9.85 10.16
N LEU A 129 20.08 -9.74 10.54
CA LEU A 129 19.06 -10.72 10.14
C LEU A 129 18.85 -10.71 8.65
N PHE A 130 18.88 -9.54 8.00
CA PHE A 130 18.75 -9.45 6.54
C PHE A 130 19.91 -10.15 5.81
N LYS A 131 21.17 -9.95 6.25
CA LYS A 131 22.33 -10.67 5.69
C LYS A 131 22.22 -12.18 5.90
N MET A 132 21.85 -12.63 7.09
CA MET A 132 21.65 -14.06 7.39
C MET A 132 20.53 -14.67 6.54
N ALA A 133 19.40 -13.96 6.40
CA ALA A 133 18.30 -14.36 5.54
C ALA A 133 18.70 -14.40 4.05
N GLY A 134 19.58 -13.50 3.62
CA GLY A 134 20.15 -13.50 2.28
C GLY A 134 21.05 -14.70 2.01
N TYR A 135 21.96 -15.02 2.94
CA TYR A 135 22.81 -16.20 2.83
C TYR A 135 22.00 -17.50 2.84
N SER A 136 20.98 -17.61 3.71
CA SER A 136 20.09 -18.76 3.71
C SER A 136 19.26 -18.85 2.42
N ALA A 137 18.73 -17.73 1.93
CA ALA A 137 18.02 -17.67 0.66
C ALA A 137 18.89 -18.18 -0.51
N ARG A 138 20.20 -17.91 -0.51
CA ARG A 138 21.13 -18.44 -1.51
C ARG A 138 21.27 -19.95 -1.44
N LEU A 139 21.38 -20.52 -0.24
CA LEU A 139 21.45 -21.96 -0.03
C LEU A 139 20.17 -22.67 -0.53
N PHE A 140 19.00 -22.05 -0.32
CA PHE A 140 17.71 -22.60 -0.74
C PHE A 140 17.26 -22.20 -2.16
N SER A 141 18.01 -21.33 -2.84
CA SER A 141 17.75 -20.89 -4.22
C SER A 141 17.60 -22.04 -5.25
N PRO A 142 18.39 -23.13 -5.25
CA PRO A 142 18.18 -24.25 -6.17
C PRO A 142 16.83 -24.95 -5.95
N LEU A 143 16.28 -24.89 -4.73
CA LEU A 143 15.01 -25.51 -4.35
C LEU A 143 13.80 -24.57 -4.56
N LYS A 144 13.98 -23.43 -5.24
CA LYS A 144 12.92 -22.41 -5.48
C LYS A 144 11.64 -22.94 -6.14
N PHE A 145 11.68 -24.10 -6.81
CA PHE A 145 10.52 -24.72 -7.43
C PHE A 145 9.50 -25.25 -6.41
N LEU A 146 9.96 -25.64 -5.21
CA LEU A 146 9.11 -26.16 -4.13
C LEU A 146 8.35 -25.07 -3.36
N PHE A 147 8.70 -23.80 -3.56
CA PHE A 147 8.14 -22.68 -2.79
C PHE A 147 6.98 -21.97 -3.51
N PRO A 148 6.03 -21.38 -2.75
CA PRO A 148 4.94 -20.56 -3.31
C PRO A 148 5.45 -19.40 -4.17
N LYS A 149 4.63 -18.94 -5.13
CA LYS A 149 4.99 -17.89 -6.11
C LYS A 149 5.59 -16.62 -5.48
N LYS A 150 5.07 -16.17 -4.32
CA LYS A 150 5.59 -15.00 -3.60
C LYS A 150 7.03 -15.21 -3.11
N ILE A 151 7.31 -16.32 -2.44
CA ILE A 151 8.65 -16.66 -1.94
C ILE A 151 9.60 -16.92 -3.11
N LYS A 152 9.14 -17.62 -4.14
CA LYS A 152 9.93 -17.87 -5.35
C LYS A 152 10.42 -16.57 -5.99
N ASN A 153 9.56 -15.54 -6.06
CA ASN A 153 9.95 -14.24 -6.56
C ASN A 153 10.94 -13.53 -5.63
N MET A 154 10.75 -13.59 -4.30
CA MET A 154 11.70 -13.03 -3.33
C MET A 154 13.09 -13.66 -3.47
N LEU A 155 13.17 -14.99 -3.57
CA LEU A 155 14.43 -15.71 -3.79
C LEU A 155 15.09 -15.34 -5.13
N LYS A 156 14.30 -15.09 -6.18
CA LYS A 156 14.80 -14.70 -7.50
C LYS A 156 15.46 -13.32 -7.49
N TYR A 157 14.95 -12.38 -6.69
CA TYR A 157 15.43 -10.99 -6.65
C TYR A 157 16.37 -10.70 -5.46
N MET A 158 16.75 -11.70 -4.67
CA MET A 158 17.73 -11.53 -3.59
C MET A 158 19.11 -11.20 -4.20
N PRO A 159 19.83 -10.16 -3.70
CA PRO A 159 21.15 -9.80 -4.22
C PRO A 159 22.19 -10.90 -3.95
N ASN A 160 23.15 -11.02 -4.85
CA ASN A 160 24.23 -12.03 -4.76
C ASN A 160 25.33 -11.66 -3.76
N SER A 161 25.44 -10.37 -3.40
CA SER A 161 26.45 -9.81 -2.50
C SER A 161 25.84 -8.68 -1.68
N PHE A 162 26.21 -8.61 -0.40
CA PHE A 162 25.87 -7.50 0.48
C PHE A 162 27.14 -6.67 0.72
N PRO A 163 27.06 -5.32 0.70
CA PRO A 163 28.16 -4.48 1.13
C PRO A 163 28.45 -4.63 2.63
#